data_AF-A0A0C9R403-F1
#
_entry.id   AF-A0A0C9R403-F1
#
_cell.length_a   1.000
_cell.length_b   1.000
_cell.length_c   1.000
_cell.angle_alpha   90.00
_cell.angle_beta   90.00
_cell.angle_gamma   90.00
#
_symmetry.space_group_name_H-M   'P 1'
#
loop_
_entity.id
_entity.type
_entity.pdbx_description
1 polymer ?
#
loop_
_entity_poly.entity_id
_entity_poly.type
_entity_poly.pdbx_seq_one_letter_code
_entity_poly.pdbx_strand_id
1 'polypeptide(L)'
;MKVFRAHSLITMHNLIANGAVLLAITLAFLTIGTQAGRRIDEEVYYYYSQDIHKAFTISNGFWLHTQNFERVYTGGRRCTFFQIQDIDQNGMNYTSYYYLANGRSE
;
A
#
# COMPACT_ATOMS: atom_id res chain seq x y z
N MET A 1 -41.67 -39.12 36.24
CA MET A 1 -40.36 -39.50 35.68
C MET A 1 -40.13 -38.67 34.42
N LYS A 2 -39.16 -37.75 34.40
CA LYS A 2 -38.91 -36.87 33.24
C LYS A 2 -38.17 -37.66 32.16
N VAL A 3 -38.81 -37.86 31.01
CA VAL A 3 -38.16 -38.40 29.81
C VAL A 3 -37.53 -37.23 29.08
N PHE A 4 -36.20 -37.16 29.06
CA PHE A 4 -35.47 -36.23 28.21
C PHE A 4 -35.44 -36.79 26.79
N ARG A 5 -36.09 -36.08 25.85
CA ARG A 5 -36.03 -36.38 24.42
C ARG A 5 -34.88 -35.58 23.81
N ALA A 6 -33.80 -36.25 23.41
CA ALA A 6 -32.74 -35.63 22.64
C ALA A 6 -33.26 -35.36 21.22
N HIS A 7 -33.34 -34.08 20.83
CA HIS A 7 -33.96 -33.65 19.56
C HIS A 7 -32.99 -33.49 18.38
N SER A 8 -31.76 -34.00 18.46
CA SER A 8 -30.86 -34.00 17.30
C SER A 8 -29.84 -35.13 17.35
N LEU A 9 -29.95 -36.06 16.39
CA LEU A 9 -28.91 -37.04 16.09
C LEU A 9 -27.91 -36.37 15.16
N ILE A 10 -26.81 -35.88 15.71
CA ILE A 10 -25.67 -35.39 14.94
C ILE A 10 -24.99 -36.62 14.33
N THR A 11 -25.33 -36.96 13.09
CA THR A 11 -24.67 -38.03 12.35
C THR A 11 -23.33 -37.51 11.80
N MET A 12 -22.27 -38.33 11.85
CA MET A 12 -20.93 -37.93 11.39
C MET A 12 -20.92 -37.44 9.94
N HIS A 13 -21.83 -37.94 9.09
CA HIS A 13 -22.00 -37.51 7.70
C HIS A 13 -22.43 -36.03 7.59
N ASN A 14 -23.31 -35.55 8.47
CA ASN A 14 -23.71 -34.14 8.49
C ASN A 14 -22.57 -33.24 8.98
N LEU A 15 -21.74 -33.71 9.92
CA LEU A 15 -20.55 -33.00 10.36
C LEU A 15 -19.51 -32.87 9.23
N ILE A 16 -19.28 -33.94 8.47
CA ILE A 16 -18.37 -33.96 7.33
C ILE A 16 -18.88 -33.02 6.23
N ALA A 17 -20.17 -33.10 5.88
CA ALA A 17 -20.78 -32.24 4.86
C ALA A 17 -20.71 -30.76 5.25
N ASN A 18 -21.07 -30.43 6.50
CA ASN A 18 -21.00 -29.06 6.99
C ASN A 18 -19.56 -28.54 7.07
N GLY A 19 -18.60 -29.40 7.44
CA GLY A 19 -17.17 -29.07 7.42
C GLY A 19 -16.64 -28.80 6.01
N ALA A 20 -17.05 -29.61 5.03
CA ALA A 20 -16.67 -29.41 3.62
C ALA A 20 -17.23 -28.10 3.04
N VAL A 21 -18.48 -27.76 3.37
CA VAL A 21 -19.11 -26.49 2.97
C VAL A 21 -18.36 -25.31 3.59
N LEU A 22 -18.03 -25.37 4.88
CA LEU A 22 -17.27 -24.32 5.56
C LEU A 22 -15.88 -24.13 4.91
N LEU A 23 -15.19 -25.22 4.56
CA LEU A 23 -13.88 -25.18 3.89
C LEU A 23 -13.97 -24.58 2.48
N ALA A 24 -15.00 -24.91 1.71
CA ALA A 24 -15.21 -24.36 0.38
C ALA A 24 -15.48 -22.85 0.43
N ILE A 25 -16.26 -22.40 1.42
CA ILE A 25 -16.54 -20.98 1.66
C ILE A 25 -15.24 -20.25 2.03
N THR A 26 -14.44 -20.77 2.96
CA THR A 26 -13.20 -20.11 3.40
C THR A 26 -12.14 -20.04 2.28
N LEU A 27 -12.04 -21.07 1.43
CA LEU A 27 -11.17 -21.07 0.24
C LEU A 27 -11.49 -19.93 -0.73
N ALA A 28 -12.78 -19.62 -0.94
CA ALA A 28 -13.17 -18.50 -1.80
C ALA A 28 -12.66 -17.16 -1.25
N PHE A 29 -12.66 -16.96 0.07
CA PHE A 29 -12.22 -15.71 0.70
C PHE A 29 -10.69 -15.58 0.84
N LEU A 30 -9.93 -16.68 0.85
CA LEU A 30 -8.47 -16.63 0.85
C LEU A 30 -7.90 -15.93 -0.40
N THR A 31 -8.60 -16.03 -1.54
CA THR A 31 -8.17 -15.41 -2.80
C THR A 31 -8.44 -13.90 -2.88
N ILE A 32 -9.31 -13.37 -2.01
CA ILE A 32 -9.73 -11.96 -2.05
C ILE A 32 -8.70 -11.05 -1.34
N GLY A 33 -7.86 -11.62 -0.46
CA GLY A 33 -6.80 -10.90 0.26
C GLY A 33 -5.39 -11.05 -0.33
N THR A 34 -5.18 -11.86 -1.36
CA THR A 34 -3.85 -12.18 -1.90
C THR A 34 -3.45 -11.36 -3.13
N GLN A 35 -4.11 -10.23 -3.39
CA GLN A 35 -3.46 -9.14 -4.12
C GLN A 35 -2.39 -8.54 -3.21
N ALA A 36 -1.26 -9.23 -3.07
CA ALA A 36 -0.02 -8.60 -2.67
C ALA A 36 0.13 -7.38 -3.59
N GLY A 37 0.07 -6.17 -3.02
CA GLY A 37 0.17 -4.94 -3.79
C GLY A 37 1.41 -5.03 -4.65
N ARG A 38 1.22 -5.22 -5.97
CA ARG A 38 2.35 -5.29 -6.88
C ARG A 38 2.99 -3.92 -6.86
N ARG A 39 4.30 -3.90 -6.64
CA ARG A 39 5.02 -2.65 -6.76
C ARG A 39 4.99 -2.26 -8.24
N ILE A 40 4.79 -0.97 -8.50
CA ILE A 40 4.61 -0.46 -9.86
C ILE A 40 5.88 -0.70 -10.73
N ASP A 41 7.05 -0.81 -10.10
CA ASP A 41 8.33 -1.15 -10.76
C ASP A 41 8.41 -2.60 -11.25
N GLU A 42 7.57 -3.51 -10.76
CA GLU A 42 7.48 -4.90 -11.22
C GLU A 42 6.57 -5.06 -12.44
N GLU A 43 5.78 -4.03 -12.78
CA GLU A 43 4.80 -4.07 -13.85
C GLU A 43 5.38 -3.54 -15.17
N VAL A 44 5.64 -4.46 -16.10
CA VAL A 44 6.23 -4.18 -17.43
C VAL A 44 5.44 -3.11 -18.21
N TYR A 45 4.12 -3.06 -18.05
CA TYR A 45 3.26 -2.07 -18.73
C TYR A 45 3.63 -0.63 -18.38
N TYR A 46 4.08 -0.37 -17.15
CA TYR A 46 4.43 0.97 -16.69
C TYR A 46 5.89 1.35 -16.92
N TYR A 47 6.72 0.44 -17.47
CA TYR A 47 8.16 0.66 -17.64
C TYR A 47 8.46 1.99 -18.38
N TYR A 48 7.77 2.25 -19.49
CA TYR A 48 7.95 3.48 -20.28
C TYR A 48 7.43 4.75 -19.59
N SER A 49 6.56 4.61 -18.59
CA SER A 49 6.01 5.73 -17.82
C SER A 49 6.81 6.02 -16.55
N GLN A 50 7.88 5.26 -16.28
CA GLN A 50 8.73 5.38 -15.09
C GLN A 50 10.10 6.01 -15.39
N ASP A 51 10.22 6.73 -16.52
CA ASP A 51 11.43 7.47 -16.88
C ASP A 51 11.57 8.74 -16.01
N ILE A 52 12.42 8.64 -14.98
CA ILE A 52 12.72 9.71 -14.03
C ILE A 52 13.38 10.89 -14.75
N HIS A 53 14.35 10.64 -15.64
CA HIS A 53 15.06 11.72 -16.36
C HIS A 53 14.08 12.57 -17.17
N LYS A 54 13.15 11.92 -17.88
CA LYS A 54 12.08 12.59 -18.63
C LYS A 54 11.07 13.32 -17.74
N ALA A 55 10.71 12.74 -16.59
CA ALA A 55 9.76 13.36 -15.67
C ALA A 55 10.27 14.67 -15.07
N PHE A 56 11.58 14.74 -14.78
CA PHE A 56 12.19 15.85 -14.05
C PHE A 56 12.94 16.85 -14.94
N THR A 57 12.98 16.65 -16.27
CA THR A 57 13.58 17.62 -17.21
C THR A 57 12.72 18.88 -17.42
N ILE A 58 11.47 18.90 -16.93
CA ILE A 58 10.53 20.02 -17.12
C ILE A 58 10.91 21.25 -16.29
N SER A 59 11.56 21.06 -15.14
CA SER A 59 11.94 22.12 -14.20
C SER A 59 13.06 21.62 -13.30
N ASN A 60 13.86 22.53 -12.73
CA ASN A 60 14.82 22.17 -11.69
C ASN A 60 14.22 22.24 -10.28
N GLY A 61 12.95 22.63 -10.15
CA GLY A 61 12.29 22.88 -8.86
C GLY A 61 10.89 22.31 -8.79
N PHE A 62 10.58 21.58 -7.72
CA PHE A 62 9.29 20.92 -7.52
C PHE A 62 8.76 21.05 -6.09
N TRP A 63 7.47 21.34 -5.95
CA TRP A 63 6.79 21.33 -4.66
C TRP A 63 6.10 19.99 -4.42
N LEU A 64 6.25 19.45 -3.21
CA LEU A 64 5.51 18.28 -2.78
C LEU A 64 4.10 18.69 -2.35
N HIS A 65 3.12 18.40 -3.20
CA HIS A 65 1.73 18.78 -2.97
C HIS A 65 1.04 17.91 -1.90
N THR A 66 1.23 16.58 -1.95
CA THR A 66 0.56 15.65 -1.04
C THR A 66 1.39 14.40 -0.77
N GLN A 67 1.01 13.67 0.27
CA GLN A 67 1.55 12.37 0.65
C GLN A 67 0.47 11.53 1.33
N ASN A 68 0.64 10.22 1.34
CA ASN A 68 -0.31 9.27 1.94
C ASN A 68 0.25 8.53 3.17
N PHE A 69 1.31 9.05 3.78
CA PHE A 69 1.94 8.46 4.96
C PHE A 69 2.30 9.52 6.00
N GLU A 70 2.45 9.09 7.26
CA GLU A 70 2.89 9.94 8.35
C GLU A 70 4.40 10.18 8.29
N ARG A 71 4.81 11.45 8.41
CA ARG A 71 6.22 11.84 8.48
C ARG A 71 6.76 11.68 9.89
N VAL A 72 7.33 10.52 10.21
CA VAL A 72 7.89 10.27 11.54
C VAL A 72 9.09 11.20 11.82
N TYR A 73 10.07 11.27 10.91
CA TYR A 73 11.29 12.06 11.11
C TYR A 73 11.18 13.53 10.66
N THR A 74 10.25 13.79 9.75
CA THR A 74 10.03 15.11 9.14
C THR A 74 8.68 15.71 9.54
N GLY A 75 8.13 15.24 10.65
CA GLY A 75 6.85 15.68 11.22
C GLY A 75 6.86 17.17 11.53
N GLY A 76 5.74 17.85 11.25
CA GLY A 76 5.60 19.30 11.43
C GLY A 76 6.29 20.16 10.35
N ARG A 77 7.01 19.55 9.40
CA ARG A 77 7.54 20.24 8.21
C ARG A 77 6.47 20.31 7.14
N ARG A 78 6.31 21.49 6.54
CA ARG A 78 5.32 21.84 5.53
C ARG A 78 5.99 22.52 4.34
N CYS A 79 5.30 22.55 3.20
CA CYS A 79 5.80 23.14 1.96
C CYS A 79 7.20 22.60 1.61
N THR A 80 7.28 21.29 1.34
CA THR A 80 8.55 20.69 0.94
C THR A 80 8.83 21.05 -0.51
N PHE A 81 9.98 21.65 -0.76
CA PHE A 81 10.48 22.00 -2.09
C PHE A 81 11.72 21.18 -2.40
N PHE A 82 11.81 20.63 -3.60
CA PHE A 82 12.96 19.90 -4.10
C PHE A 82 13.62 20.72 -5.19
N GLN A 83 14.90 21.04 -4.99
CA GLN A 83 15.77 21.66 -5.98
C GLN A 83 16.70 20.60 -6.55
N ILE A 84 16.50 20.27 -7.82
CA ILE A 84 17.36 19.36 -8.58
C ILE A 84 18.61 20.12 -9.00
N GLN A 85 19.77 19.53 -8.72
CA GLN A 85 21.08 20.04 -9.10
C GLN A 85 21.60 19.33 -10.34
N ASP A 86 21.40 18.01 -10.40
CA ASP A 86 21.80 17.18 -11.52
C ASP A 86 20.95 15.90 -11.58
N ILE A 87 20.79 15.35 -12.78
CA ILE A 87 20.12 14.06 -13.01
C ILE A 87 20.79 13.32 -14.15
N ASP A 88 21.16 12.07 -13.90
CA ASP A 88 21.75 11.18 -14.88
C ASP A 88 21.10 9.79 -14.83
N GLN A 89 21.66 8.84 -15.58
CA GLN A 89 21.21 7.46 -15.60
C GLN A 89 21.42 6.71 -14.27
N ASN A 90 22.27 7.22 -13.38
CA ASN A 90 22.61 6.59 -12.10
C ASN A 90 21.76 7.15 -10.95
N GLY A 91 21.20 8.35 -11.09
CA GLY A 91 20.29 8.91 -10.11
C GLY A 91 20.06 10.41 -10.26
N MET A 92 19.56 10.99 -9.17
CA MET A 92 19.23 12.41 -9.07
C MET A 92 19.93 13.01 -7.86
N ASN A 93 20.73 14.04 -8.10
CA ASN A 93 21.25 14.89 -7.04
C ASN A 93 20.29 16.04 -6.80
N TYR A 94 19.74 16.12 -5.60
CA TYR A 94 18.78 17.14 -5.22
C TYR A 94 18.98 17.58 -3.77
N THR A 95 18.54 18.79 -3.47
CA THR A 95 18.40 19.29 -2.10
C THR A 95 16.93 19.58 -1.82
N SER A 96 16.48 19.26 -0.62
CA SER A 96 15.12 19.54 -0.17
C SER A 96 15.12 20.66 0.86
N TYR A 97 14.19 21.60 0.70
CA TYR A 97 13.90 22.67 1.64
C TYR A 97 12.51 22.48 2.22
N TYR A 98 12.28 22.98 3.43
CA TYR A 98 10.95 22.95 4.03
C TYR A 98 10.72 24.14 4.96
N TYR A 99 9.46 24.51 5.14
CA TYR A 99 9.07 25.39 6.24
C TYR A 99 8.74 24.56 7.47
N LEU A 100 9.26 24.99 8.60
CA LEU A 100 8.85 24.51 9.91
C LEU A 100 7.44 25.01 10.24
N ALA A 101 6.78 24.36 11.19
CA ALA A 101 5.47 24.80 11.71
C ALA A 101 5.47 26.23 12.26
N ASN A 102 6.64 26.82 12.55
CA ASN A 102 6.79 28.22 12.98
C ASN A 102 7.07 29.21 11.83
N GLY A 103 7.07 28.77 10.57
CA GLY A 103 7.29 29.61 9.39
C GLY A 103 8.76 29.89 9.05
N ARG A 104 9.72 29.33 9.78
CA ARG A 104 11.15 29.39 9.43
C ARG A 104 11.49 28.33 8.39
N SER A 105 12.37 28.64 7.44
CA SER A 105 12.91 27.68 6.47
C SER A 105 14.18 27.01 7.00
N GLU A 106 14.34 25.73 6.72
CA GLU A 106 15.58 24.96 6.86
C GLU A 106 15.90 24.22 5.55
#